data_AF-A0A7V8Y4W0-F1
#
_entry.id   AF-A0A7V8Y4W0-F1
#
_cell.length_a   1.000
_cell.length_b   1.000
_cell.length_c   1.000
_cell.angle_alpha   90.00
_cell.angle_beta   90.00
_cell.angle_gamma   90.00
#
_symmetry.space_group_name_H-M   'P 1'
#
loop_
_entity.id
_entity.type
_entity.pdbx_description
1 polymer ?
#
loop_
_entity_poly.entity_id
_entity_poly.type
_entity_poly.pdbx_seq_one_letter_code
_entity_poly.pdbx_strand_id
1 'polypeptide(L)' 'MVLISVDDLESMEETLFWQSQPGVHDDIAGARAKADAGQLYDEAAVQRRYGIGSTW' A
#
# COMPACT_ATOMS: atom_id res chain seq x y z
N MET A 1 16.00 -24.29 15.67
CA MET A 1 15.59 -24.05 14.27
C MET A 1 14.07 -24.04 14.24
N VAL A 2 13.48 -23.05 13.58
CA VAL A 2 12.03 -22.97 13.37
C VAL A 2 11.78 -23.20 11.89
N LEU A 3 10.84 -24.09 11.56
CA LEU A 3 10.35 -24.27 10.19
C LEU A 3 9.06 -23.48 10.05
N ILE A 4 9.01 -22.61 9.05
CA ILE A 4 7.89 -21.73 8.74
C ILE A 4 7.68 -21.73 7.22
N SER A 5 6.46 -21.47 6.77
CA SER A 5 6.20 -21.23 5.34
C SER A 5 6.98 -20.01 4.87
N VAL A 6 7.41 -19.99 3.61
CA VAL A 6 8.05 -18.81 3.01
C VAL A 6 7.06 -17.64 3.02
N ASP A 7 5.81 -17.88 2.64
CA ASP A 7 4.77 -16.84 2.60
C ASP A 7 4.49 -16.24 3.98
N ASP A 8 4.52 -17.06 5.04
CA ASP A 8 4.31 -16.59 6.41
C ASP A 8 5.50 -15.74 6.88
N LEU A 9 6.72 -16.13 6.52
CA LEU A 9 7.92 -15.35 6.84
C LEU A 9 7.89 -13.99 6.15
N GLU A 10 7.58 -13.94 4.85
CA GLU A 10 7.44 -12.69 4.09
C GLU A 10 6.33 -11.80 4.66
N SER A 11 5.18 -12.40 4.99
CA SER A 11 4.06 -11.67 5.61
C SER A 11 4.44 -11.05 6.95
N MET A 12 5.24 -11.76 7.76
CA MET A 12 5.76 -11.23 9.03
C MET A 12 6.75 -10.09 8.82
N GLU A 13 7.68 -10.24 7.86
CA GLU A 13 8.65 -9.20 7.51
C GLU A 13 7.95 -7.91 7.02
N GLU A 14 6.98 -8.05 6.13
CA GLU A 14 6.19 -6.90 5.63
C GLU A 14 5.37 -6.26 6.77
N THR A 15 4.74 -7.06 7.63
CA THR A 15 3.99 -6.54 8.78
C THR A 15 4.90 -5.73 9.70
N LEU A 16 6.07 -6.26 10.06
CA LEU A 16 7.03 -5.56 10.91
C LEU A 16 7.52 -4.26 10.27
N PHE A 17 7.80 -4.29 8.96
CA PHE A 17 8.19 -3.11 8.20
C PHE A 17 7.13 -2.00 8.29
N TRP A 18 5.87 -2.30 7.99
CA TRP A 18 4.79 -1.30 8.02
C TRP A 18 4.51 -0.79 9.42
N GLN A 19 4.53 -1.65 10.44
CA GLN A 19 4.34 -1.25 11.84
C GLN A 19 5.47 -0.35 12.35
N SER A 20 6.65 -0.39 11.73
CA SER A 20 7.75 0.50 12.07
C SER A 20 7.61 1.91 11.46
N GLN A 21 6.71 2.11 10.48
CA GLN A 21 6.54 3.41 9.85
C GLN A 21 5.83 4.39 10.79
N PRO A 22 6.39 5.58 11.06
CA PRO A 22 5.72 6.59 11.86
C PRO A 22 4.37 6.97 11.25
N GLY A 23 3.31 6.99 12.05
CA GLY A 23 1.99 7.44 11.60
C GLY A 23 1.20 6.42 10.76
N VAL A 24 1.68 5.18 10.61
CA VAL A 24 1.03 4.17 9.76
C VAL A 24 -0.46 3.97 10.03
N HIS A 25 -0.88 4.05 11.30
CA HIS A 25 -2.30 3.92 11.66
C HIS A 25 -3.15 5.10 11.17
N ASP A 26 -2.64 6.32 11.27
CA ASP A 26 -3.33 7.53 10.81
C ASP A 26 -3.40 7.55 9.28
N ASP A 27 -2.33 7.13 8.60
CA ASP A 27 -2.28 6.99 7.15
C ASP A 27 -3.33 5.99 6.65
N ILE A 28 -3.44 4.82 7.29
CA ILE A 28 -4.46 3.81 6.96
C ILE A 28 -5.86 4.35 7.22
N ALA A 29 -6.10 5.01 8.36
CA ALA A 29 -7.41 5.58 8.69
C ALA A 29 -7.82 6.66 7.67
N GLY A 30 -6.89 7.55 7.32
CA GLY A 30 -7.11 8.59 6.31
C GLY A 30 -7.35 8.02 4.91
N ALA A 31 -6.61 6.98 4.51
CA ALA A 31 -6.80 6.29 3.24
C ALA A 31 -8.19 5.62 3.16
N ARG A 32 -8.63 4.95 4.23
CA ARG A 32 -9.97 4.33 4.31
C ARG A 32 -11.07 5.38 4.20
N ALA A 33 -10.97 6.48 4.95
CA ALA A 33 -11.95 7.56 4.88
C ALA A 33 -12.04 8.18 3.46
N LYS A 34 -10.91 8.35 2.76
CA LYS A 34 -10.90 8.80 1.36
C LYS A 34 -11.56 7.80 0.42
N ALA A 35 -11.30 6.51 0.60
CA ALA A 35 -11.92 5.46 -0.20
C ALA A 35 -13.44 5.43 0.00
N ASP A 36 -13.91 5.51 1.24
CA ASP A 36 -15.34 5.56 1.57
C ASP A 36 -16.02 6.81 1.00
N ALA A 37 -15.31 7.93 0.90
CA ALA A 37 -15.76 9.16 0.26
C ALA A 37 -15.67 9.14 -1.28
N GLY A 38 -15.24 8.03 -1.89
CA GLY A 38 -15.04 7.91 -3.33
C GLY A 38 -13.85 8.73 -3.87
N GLN A 39 -12.96 9.20 -3.00
CA GLN A 39 -11.77 9.97 -3.36
C GLN A 39 -10.63 9.04 -3.78
N LEU A 40 -10.86 8.32 -4.87
CA LEU A 40 -9.91 7.37 -5.46
C LEU A 40 -9.42 7.89 -6.80
N TYR A 41 -8.26 7.39 -7.23
CA TYR A 41 -7.73 7.63 -8.56
C TYR A 41 -7.62 6.28 -9.28
N ASP A 42 -8.08 6.23 -10.52
CA ASP A 42 -7.80 5.10 -11.40
C ASP A 42 -6.42 5.23 -12.04
N GLU A 43 -5.99 4.17 -12.73
CA GLU A 43 -4.72 4.15 -13.43
C GLU A 43 -4.58 5.31 -14.42
N ALA A 44 -5.58 5.54 -15.26
CA ALA A 44 -5.54 6.58 -16.29
C ALA A 44 -5.41 8.00 -15.68
N ALA A 45 -6.05 8.27 -14.55
CA ALA A 45 -5.93 9.53 -13.83
C ALA A 45 -4.52 9.72 -13.27
N VAL A 46 -3.93 8.68 -12.67
CA VAL A 46 -2.55 8.71 -12.16
C VAL A 46 -1.56 8.92 -13.31
N GLN A 47 -1.71 8.17 -14.40
CA GLN A 47 -0.87 8.26 -15.58
C GLN A 47 -0.87 9.67 -16.19
N ARG A 48 -2.06 10.25 -16.43
CA ARG A 48 -2.19 11.64 -16.92
C ARG A 48 -1.61 12.66 -15.96
N ARG A 49 -1.82 12.48 -14.66
CA ARG A 49 -1.36 13.43 -13.63
C ARG A 49 0.15 13.52 -13.55
N TYR A 50 0.83 12.38 -13.63
CA TYR A 50 2.28 12.31 -13.44
C TYR A 50 3.06 12.15 -14.75
N GLY A 51 2.38 12.08 -15.90
CA GLY A 51 3.02 11.86 -17.20
C GLY A 51 3.69 10.50 -17.31
N ILE A 52 3.24 9.52 -16.53
CA ILE A 52 3.76 8.15 -16.53
C ILE A 52 2.76 7.28 -17.29
N GLY A 53 3.21 6.53 -18.28
CA GLY A 53 2.33 5.71 -19.12
C GLY A 53 3.14 5.04 -20.21
N SER A 54 2.87 3.78 -20.46
CA SER A 54 3.65 2.97 -21.39
C SER A 54 3.53 3.52 -22.81
N THR A 55 4.64 4.02 -23.34
CA THR A 55 4.96 3.92 -24.77
C THR A 55 5.21 2.43 -25.03
N TRP A 56 4.17 1.69 -25.41
CA TRP A 56 4.37 0.42 -26.12
C TRP A 56 4.63 0.73 -27.60
#